data_AF-A0A7L4FQA6-F1
#
_entry.id   AF-A0A7L4FQA6-F1
#
_cell.length_a   1.000
_cell.length_b   1.000
_cell.length_c   1.000
_cell.angle_alpha   90.00
_cell.angle_beta   90.00
_cell.angle_gamma   90.00
#
_symmetry.space_group_name_H-M   'P 1'
#
loop_
_entity.id
_entity.type
_entity.pdbx_description
1 polymer ?
#
loop_
_entity_poly.entity_id
_entity_poly.type
_entity_poly.pdbx_seq_one_letter_code
_entity_poly.pdbx_strand_id
1 'polypeptide(L)' 'MKTVAALLLVGMLIVWTELPTGSAWSCPPVRVTCARPNPPNRCYSSQQCPPNHKCCQSSCGRRCISRPFSPSLNYG' A
#
# COMPACT_ATOMS: atom_id res chain seq x y z
N MET A 1 -5.62 -36.08 24.30
CA MET A 1 -5.56 -36.21 22.82
C MET A 1 -6.64 -35.43 22.07
N LYS A 2 -7.92 -35.43 22.49
CA LYS A 2 -8.99 -34.68 21.81
C LYS A 2 -8.84 -33.14 21.87
N THR A 3 -8.35 -32.62 22.99
CA THR A 3 -8.12 -31.18 23.20
C THR A 3 -6.97 -30.63 22.36
N VAL A 4 -5.93 -31.43 22.12
CA VAL A 4 -4.79 -31.06 21.28
C VAL A 4 -5.23 -30.93 19.82
N ALA A 5 -6.04 -31.87 19.32
CA ALA A 5 -6.62 -31.78 17.98
C ALA A 5 -7.53 -30.56 17.82
N ALA A 6 -8.34 -30.25 18.84
CA ALA A 6 -9.20 -29.06 18.83
C ALA A 6 -8.38 -27.76 18.82
N LEU A 7 -7.31 -27.67 19.62
CA LEU A 7 -6.42 -26.51 19.67
C LEU A 7 -5.68 -26.28 18.34
N LEU A 8 -5.24 -27.34 17.67
CA LEU A 8 -4.59 -27.25 16.36
C LEU A 8 -5.55 -26.77 15.26
N LEU A 9 -6.81 -27.22 15.29
CA LEU A 9 -7.84 -26.77 14.35
C LEU A 9 -8.18 -25.29 14.55
N VAL A 10 -8.34 -24.85 15.80
CA VAL A 10 -8.59 -23.43 16.11
C VAL A 10 -7.39 -22.57 15.68
N GLY A 11 -6.16 -23.01 15.94
CA GLY A 11 -4.94 -22.31 15.51
C GLY A 11 -4.83 -22.10 13.99
N MET A 12 -5.19 -23.11 13.20
CA MET A 12 -5.16 -23.05 11.73
C MET A 12 -6.19 -22.08 11.16
N LEU A 13 -7.36 -21.87 11.79
CA LEU A 13 -8.35 -20.88 11.35
C LEU A 13 -7.88 -19.42 11.54
N ILE A 14 -7.06 -19.16 12.57
CA ILE A 14 -6.56 -17.80 12.87
C ILE A 14 -5.48 -17.38 11.84
N VAL A 15 -4.77 -18.34 11.24
CA VAL A 15 -3.72 -18.09 10.24
C VAL A 15 -4.26 -17.52 8.91
N TRP A 16 -5.54 -17.73 8.57
CA TRP A 16 -6.10 -17.24 7.30
C TRP A 16 -6.72 -15.85 7.39
N THR A 17 -6.95 -15.32 8.59
CA THR A 17 -7.55 -13.98 8.76
C THR A 17 -6.54 -12.85 8.55
N GLU A 18 -5.26 -13.18 8.40
CA GLU A 18 -4.17 -12.21 8.35
C GLU A 18 -3.49 -12.12 6.99
N LEU A 19 -4.13 -12.58 5.90
CA LEU A 19 -3.61 -12.26 4.56
C LEU A 19 -3.82 -10.76 4.34
N PRO A 20 -2.76 -9.92 4.29
CA PRO A 20 -2.93 -8.53 3.91
C PRO A 20 -3.36 -8.52 2.44
N THR A 21 -4.66 -8.39 2.20
CA THR A 21 -5.30 -8.24 0.87
C THR A 21 -4.93 -6.92 0.18
N GLY A 22 -3.81 -6.31 0.58
CA GLY A 22 -3.42 -4.96 0.24
C GLY A 22 -2.11 -4.93 -0.54
N SER A 23 -2.08 -5.50 -1.75
CA SER A 23 -1.05 -5.27 -2.79
C SER A 23 0.37 -5.06 -2.24
N ALA A 24 1.19 -6.11 -2.20
CA ALA A 24 2.52 -6.18 -1.55
C ALA A 24 3.64 -5.21 -2.08
N TRP A 25 3.28 -4.07 -2.67
CA TRP A 25 4.20 -3.04 -3.11
C TRP A 25 4.07 -1.76 -2.26
N SER A 26 5.19 -1.07 -2.08
CA SER A 26 5.33 0.13 -1.25
C SER A 26 5.60 1.36 -2.09
N CYS A 27 5.12 2.52 -1.66
CA CYS A 27 5.34 3.79 -2.36
C CYS A 27 6.85 4.05 -2.63
N PRO A 28 7.19 4.68 -3.77
CA PRO A 28 8.57 5.01 -4.06
C PRO A 28 9.10 6.08 -3.07
N PRO A 29 10.41 6.09 -2.78
CA PRO A 29 11.00 7.12 -1.96
C PRO A 29 10.92 8.48 -2.66
N VAL A 30 10.55 9.52 -1.92
CA VAL A 30 10.51 10.90 -2.41
C VAL A 30 11.82 11.59 -2.04
N ARG A 31 12.61 11.97 -3.06
CA ARG A 31 13.92 12.63 -2.85
C ARG A 31 13.87 14.15 -2.83
N VAL A 32 12.82 14.73 -3.42
CA VAL A 32 12.64 16.18 -3.56
C VAL A 32 11.23 16.55 -3.12
N THR A 33 11.10 17.60 -2.32
CA THR A 33 9.81 18.11 -1.85
C THR A 33 9.68 19.58 -2.20
N CYS A 34 8.51 20.00 -2.65
CA CYS A 34 8.23 21.40 -2.96
C CYS A 34 8.22 22.25 -1.69
N ALA A 35 8.70 23.50 -1.78
CA ALA A 35 8.69 24.46 -0.68
C ALA A 35 7.31 25.13 -0.51
N ARG A 36 6.24 24.34 -0.48
CA ARG A 36 4.87 24.82 -0.27
C ARG A 36 4.41 24.40 1.12
N PRO A 37 4.00 25.34 2.00
CA PRO A 37 3.58 25.02 3.37
C PRO A 37 2.41 24.02 3.46
N ASN A 38 1.48 24.07 2.51
CA ASN A 38 0.34 23.16 2.46
C ASN A 38 0.15 22.61 1.03
N PRO A 39 0.87 21.53 0.66
CA PRO A 39 0.79 21.00 -0.69
C PRO A 39 -0.52 20.25 -0.94
N PRO A 40 -1.13 20.42 -2.13
CA PRO A 40 -2.46 19.89 -2.41
C PRO A 40 -2.44 18.37 -2.59
N ASN A 41 -3.20 17.67 -1.74
CA ASN A 41 -3.41 16.23 -1.83
C ASN A 41 -4.54 15.92 -2.81
N ARG A 42 -4.27 15.06 -3.81
CA ARG A 42 -5.31 14.49 -4.71
C ARG A 42 -5.96 13.24 -4.13
N CYS A 43 -5.35 12.65 -3.09
CA CYS A 43 -5.87 11.49 -2.39
C CYS A 43 -5.40 11.51 -0.93
N TYR A 44 -6.10 10.78 -0.08
CA TYR A 44 -5.79 10.55 1.33
C TYR A 44 -5.71 9.06 1.67
N SER A 45 -6.43 8.22 0.92
CA SER A 45 -6.46 6.76 1.07
C SER A 45 -6.36 6.07 -0.29
N SER A 46 -5.82 4.86 -0.32
CA SER A 46 -5.74 4.04 -1.54
C SER A 46 -7.11 3.69 -2.10
N GLN A 47 -8.17 3.73 -1.28
CA GLN A 47 -9.56 3.51 -1.72
C GLN A 47 -10.07 4.63 -2.66
N GLN A 48 -9.48 5.82 -2.60
CA GLN A 48 -9.82 6.94 -3.49
C GLN A 48 -9.10 6.85 -4.84
N CYS A 49 -8.20 5.88 -4.98
CA CYS A 49 -7.43 5.69 -6.19
C CYS A 49 -8.08 4.62 -7.10
N PRO A 50 -7.79 4.64 -8.40
CA PRO A 50 -8.16 3.56 -9.30
C PRO A 50 -7.62 2.21 -8.82
N PRO A 51 -8.17 1.08 -9.29
CA PRO A 51 -7.63 -0.24 -8.98
C PRO A 51 -6.12 -0.31 -9.29
N ASN A 52 -5.38 -1.10 -8.50
CA ASN A 52 -3.92 -1.28 -8.59
C ASN A 52 -3.06 -0.03 -8.31
N HIS A 53 -3.65 1.03 -7.75
CA HIS A 53 -2.92 2.22 -7.31
C HIS A 53 -2.93 2.35 -5.78
N LYS A 54 -1.91 3.02 -5.26
CA LYS A 54 -1.84 3.43 -3.85
C LYS A 54 -1.75 4.95 -3.75
N CYS A 55 -2.32 5.50 -2.68
CA CYS A 55 -2.14 6.91 -2.38
C CYS A 55 -0.76 7.13 -1.73
N CYS A 56 0.13 7.80 -2.44
CA CYS A 56 1.53 7.95 -2.06
C CYS A 56 1.94 9.42 -1.96
N GLN A 57 2.98 9.68 -1.16
CA GLN A 57 3.66 10.96 -1.16
C GLN A 57 4.36 11.15 -2.51
N SER A 58 4.25 12.36 -3.08
CA SER A 58 5.00 12.79 -4.26
C SER A 58 5.89 13.99 -3.90
N SER A 59 6.56 14.56 -4.90
CA SER A 59 7.34 15.79 -4.70
C SER A 59 6.49 16.97 -4.23
N CYS A 60 5.18 16.99 -4.50
CA CYS A 60 4.30 18.02 -3.98
C CYS A 60 2.94 17.46 -3.60
N GLY A 61 2.78 17.08 -2.33
CA GLY A 61 1.55 16.50 -1.78
C GLY A 61 1.35 15.04 -2.18
N ARG A 62 0.12 14.54 -2.02
CA ARG A 62 -0.25 13.14 -2.30
C ARG A 62 -0.91 12.93 -3.65
N ARG A 63 -0.61 11.78 -4.27
CA ARG A 63 -1.10 11.36 -5.59
C ARG A 63 -1.32 9.85 -5.62
N CYS A 64 -2.20 9.38 -6.50
CA CYS A 64 -2.35 7.95 -6.79
C CYS A 64 -1.20 7.49 -7.69
N ILE A 65 -0.44 6.49 -7.25
CA ILE A 65 0.70 5.93 -7.97
C ILE A 65 0.41 4.45 -8.22
N SER A 66 0.55 4.01 -9.48
CA SER A 66 0.46 2.61 -9.87
C SER A 66 1.66 1.84 -9.36
N ARG A 67 1.56 0.51 -9.28
CA ARG A 67 2.75 -0.33 -9.14
C ARG A 67 3.76 0.06 -10.23
N PRO A 68 5.04 0.34 -9.88
CA PRO A 68 6.08 0.58 -10.85
C PRO A 68 6.20 -0.72 -11.62
N PHE A 69 5.78 -0.68 -12.87
CA PHE A 69 6.28 -1.60 -13.85
C PHE A 69 7.75 -1.20 -14.05
N SER A 70 8.67 -1.91 -13.40
CA SER A 70 10.08 -1.89 -13.82
C SER A 70 10.08 -2.46 -15.25
N PRO A 71 10.25 -1.67 -16.33
CA PRO A 71 11.14 -0.52 -16.49
C PRO A 71 10.51 0.74 -17.14
N SER A 72 10.78 1.91 -16.57
CA SER A 72 11.24 3.14 -17.25
C SER A 72 10.87 4.37 -16.43
N LEU A 73 11.87 4.86 -15.70
CA LEU A 73 11.91 6.23 -15.19
C LEU A 73 11.93 7.19 -16.39
N ASN A 74 10.76 7.67 -16.80
CA ASN A 74 10.66 8.82 -17.69
C ASN A 74 10.20 10.02 -16.87
N TYR A 75 11.17 10.77 -16.35
CA TYR A 75 10.96 12.14 -15.90
C TYR A 75 11.07 13.03 -17.14
N GLY A 76 9.93 13.33 -17.74
CA GLY A 76 9.75 14.45 -18.68
C GLY A 76 9.36 15.72 -17.92
#